data_AF-A0A2N9N320-F1
#
_entry.id   AF-A0A2N9N320-F1
#
_cell.length_a   1.000
_cell.length_b   1.000
_cell.length_c   1.000
_cell.angle_alpha   90.00
_cell.angle_beta   90.00
_cell.angle_gamma   90.00
#
_symmetry.space_group_name_H-M   'P 1'
#
loop_
_entity.id
_entity.type
_entity.pdbx_description
1 polymer ?
#
loop_
_entity_poly.entity_id
_entity_poly.type
_entity_poly.pdbx_seq_one_letter_code
_entity_poly.pdbx_strand_id
1 'polypeptide(L)'
;MQRTLKMLAPLALAGQLFAGGFFLQLGNPEASKEAQKVGAVLTVMATGCHDPATARLTATAIGMVNGERREIPLKVTPLSGPGIFAIAQQWPREGKWVIQLEGRNGEQFTNTLVGAGPKGVDRTRFKADMKQFTAADVDAMLR
;
A
#
# COMPACT_ATOMS: atom_id res chain seq x y z
N MET A 1 -62.17 -23.06 -12.05
CA MET A 1 -60.89 -23.47 -12.69
C MET A 1 -59.87 -22.35 -12.51
N GLN A 2 -58.99 -22.49 -11.52
CA GLN A 2 -57.86 -21.56 -11.26
C GLN A 2 -56.81 -21.69 -12.37
N ARG A 3 -56.42 -20.57 -12.98
CA ARG A 3 -55.20 -20.49 -13.81
C ARG A 3 -54.14 -19.71 -13.03
N THR A 4 -53.32 -20.45 -12.29
CA THR A 4 -52.15 -19.92 -11.58
C THR A 4 -51.02 -19.76 -12.60
N LEU A 5 -50.85 -18.55 -13.16
CA LEU A 5 -49.67 -18.25 -13.97
C LEU A 5 -48.53 -17.86 -13.03
N LYS A 6 -47.56 -18.77 -12.92
CA LYS A 6 -46.36 -18.65 -12.08
C LYS A 6 -45.55 -17.43 -12.53
N MET A 7 -45.39 -16.44 -11.66
CA MET A 7 -44.36 -15.41 -11.79
C MET A 7 -42.99 -16.09 -11.75
N LEU A 8 -42.25 -16.05 -12.86
CA LEU A 8 -40.81 -16.32 -12.86
C LEU A 8 -40.12 -15.04 -12.39
N ALA A 9 -39.62 -15.04 -11.15
CA ALA A 9 -38.72 -14.01 -10.66
C ALA A 9 -37.30 -14.31 -11.17
N PRO A 10 -36.62 -13.39 -11.89
CA PRO A 10 -35.19 -13.51 -12.12
C PRO A 10 -34.45 -13.13 -10.83
N LEU A 11 -34.28 -14.09 -9.93
CA LEU A 11 -33.26 -14.05 -8.88
C LEU A 11 -31.94 -14.47 -9.52
N ALA A 12 -31.03 -13.52 -9.72
CA ALA A 12 -29.57 -13.68 -9.70
C ALA A 12 -28.93 -12.67 -10.67
N LEU A 13 -28.28 -11.64 -10.13
CA LEU A 13 -26.98 -11.17 -10.61
C LEU A 13 -26.29 -10.18 -9.64
N ALA A 14 -26.57 -10.23 -8.33
CA ALA A 14 -25.90 -9.35 -7.36
C ALA A 14 -24.49 -9.84 -6.94
N GLY A 15 -23.87 -10.74 -7.71
CA GLY A 15 -22.63 -11.42 -7.32
C GLY A 15 -21.34 -10.96 -8.02
N GLN A 16 -21.39 -9.98 -8.93
CA GLN A 16 -20.26 -9.70 -9.83
C GLN A 16 -19.49 -8.40 -9.57
N LEU A 17 -19.54 -7.79 -8.38
CA LEU A 17 -18.90 -6.48 -8.15
C LEU A 17 -17.75 -6.45 -7.12
N PHE A 18 -17.19 -7.60 -6.75
CA PHE A 18 -15.83 -7.63 -6.19
C PHE A 18 -14.87 -8.15 -7.27
N ALA A 19 -14.69 -7.36 -8.33
CA ALA A 19 -13.53 -7.51 -9.18
C ALA A 19 -12.27 -7.54 -8.28
N GLY A 20 -11.46 -8.57 -8.43
CA GLY A 20 -10.30 -8.84 -7.58
C GLY A 20 -9.43 -7.60 -7.37
N GLY A 21 -9.42 -7.08 -6.14
CA GLY A 21 -8.66 -5.88 -5.82
C GLY A 21 -7.16 -6.14 -5.81
N PHE A 22 -6.40 -5.06 -5.82
CA PHE A 22 -4.95 -5.05 -5.63
C PHE A 22 -4.62 -4.07 -4.53
N PHE A 23 -3.85 -4.54 -3.55
CA PHE A 23 -3.58 -3.82 -2.31
C PHE A 23 -2.14 -4.04 -1.86
N LEU A 24 -1.67 -3.17 -0.98
CA LEU A 24 -0.40 -3.32 -0.28
C LEU A 24 -0.68 -3.65 1.19
N GLN A 25 -0.13 -4.78 1.65
CA GLN A 25 -0.13 -5.13 3.06
C GLN A 25 1.18 -4.66 3.69
N LEU A 26 1.09 -3.80 4.71
CA LEU A 26 2.24 -3.35 5.49
C LEU A 26 2.63 -4.44 6.50
N GLY A 27 3.90 -4.82 6.51
CA GLY A 27 4.44 -5.89 7.35
C GLY A 27 5.47 -5.43 8.37
N ASN A 28 5.73 -6.30 9.35
CA ASN A 28 6.80 -6.11 10.32
C ASN A 28 8.12 -6.71 9.79
N PRO A 29 9.19 -5.92 9.57
CA PRO A 29 10.47 -6.47 9.15
C PRO A 29 11.08 -7.44 10.16
N GLU A 30 10.77 -7.33 11.45
CA GLU A 30 11.25 -8.26 12.48
C GLU A 30 10.73 -9.69 12.27
N ALA A 31 9.62 -9.86 11.55
CA ALA A 31 9.08 -11.18 11.22
C ALA A 31 9.85 -11.91 10.10
N SER A 32 10.81 -11.25 9.44
CA SER A 32 11.60 -11.82 8.34
C SER A 32 13.10 -11.62 8.55
N LYS A 33 13.86 -12.72 8.67
CA LYS A 33 15.32 -12.68 8.74
C LYS A 33 15.95 -12.03 7.51
N GLU A 34 15.34 -12.19 6.34
CA GLU A 34 15.81 -11.57 5.10
C GLU A 34 15.64 -10.05 5.13
N ALA A 35 14.48 -9.57 5.59
CA ALA A 35 14.22 -8.14 5.76
C ALA A 35 15.17 -7.51 6.80
N GLN A 36 15.46 -8.23 7.90
CA GLN A 36 16.45 -7.79 8.89
C GLN A 36 17.85 -7.63 8.30
N LYS A 37 18.30 -8.56 7.45
CA LYS A 37 19.63 -8.51 6.81
C LYS A 37 19.83 -7.26 5.94
N VAL A 38 18.77 -6.73 5.35
CA VAL A 38 18.82 -5.52 4.52
C VAL A 38 18.48 -4.24 5.31
N GLY A 39 18.37 -4.32 6.64
CA GLY A 39 18.07 -3.17 7.49
C GLY A 39 16.68 -2.58 7.24
N ALA A 40 15.70 -3.41 6.87
CA ALA A 40 14.36 -2.96 6.57
C ALA A 40 13.69 -2.36 7.81
N VAL A 41 13.04 -1.20 7.63
CA VAL A 41 12.13 -0.60 8.63
C VAL A 41 10.66 -0.84 8.29
N LEU A 42 10.40 -1.25 7.05
CA LEU A 42 9.08 -1.61 6.56
C LEU A 42 9.21 -2.76 5.55
N THR A 43 8.35 -3.77 5.68
CA THR A 43 8.09 -4.72 4.59
C THR A 43 6.72 -4.42 3.98
N VAL A 44 6.58 -4.69 2.69
CA VAL A 44 5.35 -4.46 1.95
C VAL A 44 5.08 -5.69 1.10
N MET A 45 3.87 -6.22 1.14
CA MET A 45 3.45 -7.34 0.31
C MET A 45 2.32 -6.90 -0.63
N ALA A 46 2.55 -7.07 -1.93
CA ALA A 46 1.51 -6.99 -2.95
C ALA A 46 0.52 -8.15 -2.75
N THR A 47 -0.77 -7.83 -2.61
CA THR A 47 -1.84 -8.82 -2.44
C THR A 47 -3.00 -8.49 -3.37
N GLY A 48 -3.66 -9.52 -3.89
CA GLY A 48 -4.75 -9.38 -4.85
C GLY A 48 -4.98 -10.65 -5.65
N CYS A 49 -5.85 -10.56 -6.66
CA CYS A 49 -6.19 -11.72 -7.49
C CYS A 49 -5.20 -12.02 -8.63
N HIS A 50 -4.33 -11.07 -8.99
CA HIS A 50 -3.28 -11.29 -9.99
C HIS A 50 -2.01 -11.87 -9.35
N ASP A 51 -1.14 -12.41 -10.20
CA ASP A 51 0.15 -12.95 -9.78
C ASP A 51 0.98 -11.86 -9.05
N PRO A 52 1.30 -12.02 -7.75
CA PRO A 52 2.08 -11.04 -7.01
C PRO A 52 3.53 -10.93 -7.53
N ALA A 53 4.06 -11.92 -8.24
CA ALA A 53 5.44 -11.88 -8.76
C ALA A 53 5.65 -10.81 -9.85
N THR A 54 4.58 -10.37 -10.51
CA THR A 54 4.63 -9.31 -11.53
C THR A 54 4.40 -7.91 -10.96
N ALA A 55 4.07 -7.83 -9.66
CA ALA A 55 3.83 -6.56 -8.99
C ALA A 55 5.10 -5.72 -8.94
N ARG A 56 4.93 -4.40 -9.08
CA ARG A 56 5.97 -3.39 -8.90
C ARG A 56 5.56 -2.45 -7.79
N LEU A 57 6.54 -2.01 -7.00
CA LEU A 57 6.36 -1.07 -5.91
C LEU A 57 7.35 0.08 -6.08
N THR A 58 6.85 1.31 -6.08
CA THR A 58 7.66 2.51 -5.86
C THR A 58 7.36 3.08 -4.48
N ALA A 59 8.33 3.80 -3.92
CA ALA A 59 8.20 4.41 -2.62
C ALA A 59 8.89 5.77 -2.56
N THR A 60 8.26 6.74 -1.92
CA THR A 60 8.77 8.11 -1.75
C THR A 60 8.55 8.54 -0.31
N ALA A 61 9.60 8.99 0.38
CA ALA A 61 9.46 9.66 1.67
C ALA A 61 9.23 11.15 1.45
N ILE A 62 8.13 11.66 1.98
CA ILE A 62 7.73 13.06 1.90
C ILE A 62 7.68 13.61 3.31
N GLY A 63 8.37 14.71 3.58
CA GLY A 63 8.44 15.27 4.93
C GLY A 63 8.81 16.74 4.94
N MET A 64 8.87 17.29 6.14
CA MET A 64 9.29 18.68 6.37
C MET A 64 10.64 18.68 7.07
N VAL A 65 11.64 19.31 6.46
CA VAL A 65 12.97 19.49 7.04
C VAL A 65 13.24 20.99 7.11
N ASN A 66 13.41 21.51 8.32
CA ASN A 66 13.63 22.94 8.57
C ASN A 66 12.57 23.87 7.95
N GLY A 67 11.31 23.42 7.89
CA GLY A 67 10.21 24.20 7.31
C GLY A 67 10.06 24.07 5.79
N GLU A 68 10.94 23.33 5.11
CA GLU A 68 10.84 23.05 3.68
C GLU A 68 10.34 21.62 3.42
N ARG A 69 9.44 21.48 2.45
CA ARG A 69 8.99 20.16 1.98
C ARG A 69 10.13 19.47 1.24
N ARG A 70 10.42 18.23 1.61
CA ARG A 70 11.39 17.37 0.92
C ARG A 70 10.72 16.07 0.49
N GLU A 71 11.05 15.65 -0.73
CA GLU A 71 10.61 14.38 -1.30
C GLU A 71 11.85 13.58 -1.68
N ILE A 72 11.93 12.34 -1.18
CA ILE A 72 13.09 11.46 -1.32
C ILE A 72 12.60 10.15 -1.95
N PRO A 73 12.89 9.90 -3.23
CA PRO A 73 12.65 8.59 -3.84
C PRO A 73 13.42 7.52 -3.06
N LEU A 74 12.74 6.45 -2.67
CA LEU A 74 13.32 5.40 -1.84
C LEU A 74 13.70 4.21 -2.71
N LYS A 75 14.84 3.61 -2.41
CA LYS A 75 15.17 2.29 -2.93
C LYS A 75 14.22 1.26 -2.30
N VAL A 76 13.58 0.48 -3.17
CA VAL A 76 12.76 -0.68 -2.80
C VAL A 76 13.57 -1.94 -3.13
N THR A 77 13.74 -2.81 -2.15
CA THR A 77 14.50 -4.07 -2.30
C THR A 77 13.51 -5.23 -2.38
N PRO A 78 13.39 -5.94 -3.52
CA PRO A 78 12.63 -7.18 -3.58
C PRO A 78 13.20 -8.24 -2.61
N LEU A 79 12.33 -8.99 -1.95
CA LEU A 79 12.70 -10.14 -1.13
C LEU A 79 12.41 -11.45 -1.88
N SER A 80 12.82 -12.58 -1.32
CA SER A 80 12.66 -13.90 -1.92
C SER A 80 11.21 -14.33 -2.18
N GLY A 81 10.24 -13.81 -1.42
CA GLY A 81 8.82 -14.10 -1.63
C GLY A 81 8.21 -13.25 -2.76
N PRO A 82 7.31 -13.81 -3.59
CA PRO A 82 6.72 -13.09 -4.72
C PRO A 82 5.91 -11.88 -4.24
N GLY A 83 6.17 -10.72 -4.85
CA GLY A 83 5.51 -9.47 -4.49
C GLY A 83 5.85 -8.93 -3.10
N ILE A 84 6.91 -9.44 -2.45
CA ILE A 84 7.37 -8.96 -1.15
C ILE A 84 8.55 -8.02 -1.34
N PHE A 85 8.46 -6.86 -0.71
CA PHE A 85 9.45 -5.80 -0.79
C PHE A 85 9.89 -5.35 0.60
N ALA A 86 11.12 -4.87 0.70
CA ALA A 86 11.71 -4.25 1.88
C ALA A 86 12.12 -2.81 1.57
N ILE A 87 11.87 -1.94 2.54
CA ILE A 87 12.30 -0.54 2.51
C ILE A 87 13.13 -0.29 3.77
N ALA A 88 14.41 0.02 3.58
CA ALA A 88 15.28 0.53 4.63
C ALA A 88 15.05 2.04 4.83
N GLN A 89 15.36 2.54 6.02
CA GLN A 89 15.28 3.97 6.30
C GLN A 89 16.32 4.72 5.44
N GLN A 90 15.84 5.62 4.59
CA GLN A 90 16.64 6.43 3.66
C GLN A 90 16.32 7.93 3.77
N TRP A 91 15.48 8.30 4.75
CA TRP A 91 15.14 9.68 5.11
C TRP A 91 15.69 9.98 6.51
N PRO A 92 15.90 11.28 6.85
CA PRO A 92 16.30 11.71 8.18
C PRO A 92 15.45 11.10 9.30
N ARG A 93 16.08 10.77 10.43
CA ARG A 93 15.37 10.21 11.58
C ARG A 93 14.53 11.25 12.30
N GLU A 94 14.98 12.49 12.22
CA GLU A 94 14.32 13.66 12.75
C GLU A 94 13.17 14.11 11.84
N GLY A 95 12.21 14.81 12.44
CA GLY A 95 11.06 15.34 11.73
C GLY A 95 9.93 14.33 11.55
N LYS A 96 8.89 14.80 10.86
CA LYS A 96 7.69 14.03 10.55
C LYS A 96 7.67 13.73 9.06
N TRP A 97 7.50 12.46 8.73
CA TRP A 97 7.56 11.93 7.38
C TRP A 97 6.32 11.12 7.07
N VAL A 98 6.00 11.04 5.80
CA VAL A 98 5.01 10.13 5.22
C VAL A 98 5.71 9.37 4.11
N ILE A 99 5.61 8.05 4.14
CA ILE A 99 6.07 7.20 3.05
C ILE A 99 4.85 6.97 2.16
N GLN A 100 4.91 7.48 0.93
CA GLN A 100 3.98 7.15 -0.13
C GLN A 100 4.46 5.90 -0.84
N LEU A 101 3.58 4.91 -0.96
CA LEU A 101 3.80 3.64 -1.59
C LEU A 101 2.83 3.49 -2.75
N GLU A 102 3.35 3.29 -3.96
CA GLU A 102 2.55 3.11 -5.15
C GLU A 102 2.81 1.72 -5.73
N GLY A 103 1.79 0.87 -5.65
CA GLY A 103 1.80 -0.46 -6.23
C GLY A 103 1.23 -0.44 -7.64
N ARG A 104 1.81 -1.24 -8.54
CA ARG A 104 1.21 -1.61 -9.83
C ARG A 104 1.28 -3.12 -10.06
N ASN A 105 0.22 -3.70 -10.60
CA ASN A 105 0.19 -5.08 -11.09
C ASN A 105 -0.63 -5.13 -12.38
N GLY A 106 0.04 -5.19 -13.53
CA GLY A 106 -0.60 -4.93 -14.83
C GLY A 106 -1.22 -3.54 -14.88
N GLU A 107 -2.52 -3.47 -15.19
CA GLU A 107 -3.31 -2.24 -15.18
C GLU A 107 -3.78 -1.82 -13.78
N GLN A 108 -3.64 -2.69 -12.78
CA GLN A 108 -4.07 -2.38 -11.42
C GLN A 108 -3.12 -1.41 -10.73
N PHE A 109 -3.69 -0.52 -9.93
CA PHE A 109 -2.98 0.46 -9.15
C PHE A 109 -3.52 0.50 -7.72
N THR A 110 -2.63 0.72 -6.77
CA THR A 110 -2.97 0.98 -5.38
C THR A 110 -1.96 1.97 -4.80
N ASN A 111 -2.43 2.82 -3.90
CA ASN A 111 -1.61 3.79 -3.22
C ASN A 111 -1.79 3.64 -1.71
N THR A 112 -0.70 3.80 -0.96
CA THR A 112 -0.71 3.73 0.50
C THR A 112 0.17 4.83 1.07
N LEU A 113 -0.35 5.63 2.00
CA LEU A 113 0.42 6.57 2.80
C LEU A 113 0.60 6.01 4.20
N VAL A 114 1.83 5.98 4.70
CA VAL A 114 2.14 5.54 6.06
C VAL A 114 3.04 6.55 6.77
N GLY A 115 2.70 6.89 8.01
CA GLY A 115 3.49 7.83 8.81
C GLY A 115 4.84 7.23 9.23
N ALA A 116 5.87 8.05 9.25
CA ALA A 116 7.20 7.71 9.74
C ALA A 116 7.80 8.86 10.58
N GLY A 117 8.62 8.52 11.55
CA GLY A 117 9.31 9.49 12.41
C GLY A 117 10.33 8.85 13.34
N PRO A 118 10.71 9.52 14.44
CA PRO A 118 11.77 9.04 15.34
C PRO A 118 11.50 7.65 15.95
N LYS A 119 10.22 7.29 16.11
CA LYS A 119 9.78 5.98 16.63
C LYS A 119 9.69 4.88 15.55
N GLY A 120 10.08 5.18 14.31
CA GLY A 120 9.94 4.29 13.16
C GLY A 120 8.67 4.56 12.35
N VAL A 121 8.25 3.55 11.60
CA VAL A 121 7.08 3.59 10.72
C VAL A 121 5.82 3.17 11.50
N ASP A 122 4.78 4.01 11.52
CA ASP A 122 3.48 3.69 12.14
C ASP A 122 2.62 2.88 11.16
N ARG A 123 2.86 1.57 11.15
CA ARG A 123 2.12 0.62 10.31
C ARG A 123 0.65 0.46 10.70
N THR A 124 0.22 1.00 11.84
CA THR A 124 -1.16 0.86 12.34
C THR A 124 -2.07 1.99 11.86
N ARG A 125 -1.49 3.12 11.48
CA ARG A 125 -2.21 4.30 10.99
C ARG A 125 -1.71 4.66 9.60
N PHE A 126 -2.31 4.00 8.61
CA PHE A 126 -2.06 4.26 7.20
C PHE A 126 -3.36 4.63 6.48
N LYS A 127 -3.23 5.30 5.34
CA LYS A 127 -4.31 5.49 4.36
C LYS A 127 -4.02 4.60 3.16
N ALA A 128 -5.03 3.95 2.62
CA ALA A 128 -4.92 3.20 1.37
C ALA A 128 -6.09 3.56 0.44
N ASP A 129 -5.80 3.68 -0.85
CA ASP A 129 -6.80 3.94 -1.89
C ASP A 129 -6.36 3.28 -3.21
N MET A 130 -7.29 3.05 -4.12
CA MET A 130 -7.01 2.65 -5.50
C MET A 130 -6.79 3.85 -6.44
N LYS A 131 -6.83 5.07 -5.88
CA LYS A 131 -6.55 6.34 -6.57
C LYS A 131 -5.26 6.96 -6.06
N GLN A 132 -4.70 7.88 -6.84
CA GLN A 132 -3.54 8.63 -6.43
C GLN A 132 -3.91 9.63 -5.32
N PHE A 133 -3.11 9.69 -4.26
CA PHE A 133 -3.27 10.71 -3.22
C PHE A 133 -2.84 12.08 -3.72
N THR A 134 -3.52 13.11 -3.24
CA THR A 134 -3.18 14.50 -3.52
C THR A 134 -2.10 15.01 -2.56
N ALA A 135 -1.47 16.15 -2.88
CA ALA A 135 -0.56 16.81 -1.94
C ALA A 135 -1.24 17.12 -0.59
N ALA A 136 -2.52 17.48 -0.60
CA ALA A 136 -3.30 17.76 0.60
C ALA A 136 -3.50 16.52 1.48
N ASP A 137 -3.63 15.32 0.88
CA ASP A 137 -3.72 14.07 1.63
C ASP A 137 -2.43 13.76 2.39
N VAL A 138 -1.28 14.02 1.75
CA VAL A 138 0.04 13.89 2.36
C VAL A 138 0.22 14.92 3.46
N ASP A 139 -0.15 16.18 3.21
CA ASP A 139 -0.05 17.27 4.20
C ASP A 139 -0.90 16.98 5.45
N ALA A 140 -2.08 16.40 5.27
CA ALA A 140 -2.93 15.99 6.37
C ALA A 140 -2.28 14.94 7.27
N MET A 141 -1.39 14.09 6.72
CA MET A 141 -0.61 13.12 7.51
C MET A 141 0.66 13.72 8.12
N LEU A 142 1.14 14.85 7.61
CA LEU A 142 2.29 15.58 8.14
C LEU A 142 1.94 16.52 9.32
N ARG A 143 0.67 16.86 9.51
CA ARG A 143 0.16 17.64 10.67
C ARG A 143 -0.01 16.77 11.89
#